data_AF-I3TAF5-F1
#
_entry.id   AF-I3TAF5-F1
#
_cell.length_a   1.000
_cell.length_b   1.000
_cell.length_c   1.000
_cell.angle_alpha   90.00
_cell.angle_beta   90.00
_cell.angle_gamma   90.00
#
_symmetry.space_group_name_H-M   'P 1'
#
loop_
_entity.id
_entity.type
_entity.pdbx_description
1 polymer ?
#
loop_
_entity_poly.entity_id
_entity_poly.type
_entity_poly.pdbx_seq_one_letter_code
_entity_poly.pdbx_strand_id
1 'polypeptide(L)'
;MGASESTFSSAQTAGDKITTVSERLEVSDPILERLKSLKMTPPILTSPPQTEGSLTDILVRKPSSSSASATVNPKVLLELFSMYRDFQGEKVHEISKRQEEIENRIEVADALAIKLLQRFNHSMSTMKTASQHLSGVHSLQVEIGELKGRLAEVISNCDALCKRIEAEGPESLRSSIKPFALLRGGPRKVFKFT
;
A
#
# COMPACT_ATOMS: atom_id res chain seq x y z
N MET A 1 37.08 -24.01 -15.00
CA MET A 1 36.55 -25.30 -14.52
C MET A 1 35.26 -25.03 -13.76
N GLY A 2 34.17 -25.74 -14.11
CA GLY A 2 32.91 -25.71 -13.36
C GLY A 2 31.66 -25.48 -14.22
N ALA A 3 31.30 -26.46 -15.05
CA ALA A 3 29.95 -26.61 -15.58
C ALA A 3 29.23 -27.70 -14.75
N SER A 4 27.93 -27.56 -14.53
CA SER A 4 27.11 -28.65 -13.97
C SER A 4 25.92 -28.88 -14.88
N GLU A 5 25.92 -30.07 -15.45
CA GLU A 5 24.92 -30.61 -16.37
C GLU A 5 23.81 -31.34 -15.60
N SER A 6 22.66 -31.40 -16.24
CA SER A 6 21.45 -32.13 -15.83
C SER A 6 21.61 -33.64 -15.96
N THR A 7 20.99 -34.42 -15.07
CA THR A 7 20.78 -35.85 -15.27
C THR A 7 19.31 -36.21 -14.99
N PHE A 8 18.61 -36.63 -16.05
CA PHE A 8 17.30 -37.26 -16.01
C PHE A 8 17.43 -38.67 -15.39
N SER A 9 16.61 -38.98 -14.38
CA SER A 9 16.34 -40.36 -13.96
C SER A 9 15.07 -40.86 -14.63
N SER A 10 15.21 -41.93 -15.41
CA SER A 10 14.13 -42.72 -15.99
C SER A 10 14.16 -44.14 -15.40
N ALA A 11 12.98 -44.76 -15.38
CA ALA A 11 12.64 -46.16 -15.07
C ALA A 11 12.42 -46.45 -13.56
N GLN A 12 11.33 -47.06 -13.10
CA GLN A 12 10.32 -47.98 -13.66
C GLN A 12 8.98 -47.70 -12.92
N THR A 13 7.76 -48.03 -13.38
CA THR A 13 7.27 -49.37 -13.74
C THR A 13 5.94 -49.28 -14.50
N ALA A 14 5.70 -50.29 -15.32
CA ALA A 14 4.58 -50.47 -16.25
C ALA A 14 3.17 -50.40 -15.63
N GLY A 15 2.27 -49.78 -16.38
CA GLY A 15 0.83 -49.69 -16.12
C GLY A 15 0.15 -49.02 -17.31
N ASP A 16 0.40 -49.55 -18.51
CA ASP A 16 -0.11 -49.05 -19.79
C ASP A 16 -1.61 -49.29 -19.91
N LYS A 17 -2.41 -48.24 -19.68
CA LYS A 17 -3.79 -48.15 -20.17
C LYS A 17 -4.17 -46.69 -20.35
N ILE A 18 -3.80 -46.12 -21.48
CA ILE A 18 -4.28 -44.81 -21.91
C ILE A 18 -5.75 -44.96 -22.32
N THR A 19 -6.67 -44.44 -21.51
CA THR A 19 -8.06 -44.23 -21.89
C THR A 19 -8.10 -43.12 -22.94
N THR A 20 -8.50 -43.43 -24.17
CA THR A 20 -8.75 -42.44 -25.21
C THR A 20 -9.99 -41.61 -24.85
N VAL A 21 -9.80 -40.32 -24.58
CA VAL A 21 -10.91 -39.35 -24.58
C VAL A 21 -11.23 -39.06 -26.05
N SER A 22 -12.22 -39.76 -26.58
CA SER A 22 -12.74 -39.56 -27.94
C SER A 22 -13.77 -38.44 -27.99
N GLU A 23 -13.41 -37.25 -27.51
CA GLU A 23 -14.23 -36.05 -27.69
C GLU A 23 -13.32 -34.88 -28.10
N ARG A 24 -13.18 -34.73 -29.41
CA ARG A 24 -12.57 -33.56 -30.02
C ARG A 24 -13.66 -32.48 -30.01
N LEU A 25 -13.64 -31.58 -29.03
CA LEU A 25 -14.44 -30.37 -29.10
C LEU A 25 -14.03 -29.64 -30.40
N GLU A 26 -14.93 -29.57 -31.38
CA GLU A 26 -14.82 -28.66 -32.52
C GLU A 26 -14.95 -27.22 -32.02
N VAL A 27 -13.96 -26.76 -31.27
CA VAL A 27 -13.75 -25.32 -31.07
C VAL A 27 -12.78 -24.93 -32.16
N SER A 28 -13.35 -24.48 -33.28
CA SER A 28 -12.62 -23.74 -34.29
C SER A 28 -11.72 -22.72 -33.59
N ASP A 29 -10.41 -22.82 -33.80
CA ASP A 29 -9.46 -21.88 -33.21
C ASP A 29 -9.91 -20.45 -33.59
N PRO A 30 -10.19 -19.57 -32.62
CA PRO A 30 -10.69 -18.22 -32.89
C PRO A 30 -9.73 -17.40 -33.76
N ILE A 31 -8.43 -17.75 -33.78
CA ILE A 31 -7.44 -17.16 -34.70
C ILE A 31 -7.70 -17.66 -36.12
N LEU A 32 -8.01 -18.94 -36.30
CA LEU A 32 -8.24 -19.56 -37.59
C LEU A 32 -9.56 -19.10 -38.24
N GLU A 33 -10.61 -18.85 -37.44
CA GLU A 33 -11.82 -18.19 -37.93
C GLU A 33 -11.58 -16.73 -38.32
N ARG A 34 -10.76 -16.01 -37.55
CA ARG A 34 -10.37 -14.64 -37.91
C ARG A 34 -9.57 -14.59 -39.20
N LEU A 35 -8.62 -15.51 -39.40
CA LEU A 35 -7.86 -15.62 -40.64
C LEU A 35 -8.75 -15.94 -41.84
N LYS A 36 -9.74 -16.83 -41.68
CA LYS A 36 -10.73 -17.12 -42.73
C LYS A 36 -11.68 -15.95 -43.02
N SER A 37 -11.92 -15.08 -42.05
CA SER A 37 -12.80 -13.91 -42.17
C SER A 37 -12.11 -12.68 -42.81
N LEU A 38 -10.78 -12.70 -42.93
CA LEU A 38 -10.04 -11.64 -43.60
C LEU A 38 -10.35 -11.68 -45.10
N LYS A 39 -11.05 -10.66 -45.59
CA LYS A 39 -11.23 -10.44 -47.03
C LYS A 39 -9.87 -10.11 -47.64
N MET A 40 -9.42 -10.92 -48.60
CA MET A 40 -8.22 -10.61 -49.36
C MET A 40 -8.44 -9.30 -50.12
N THR A 41 -7.80 -8.23 -49.65
CA THR A 41 -7.68 -6.99 -50.41
C THR A 41 -6.86 -7.25 -51.67
N PRO A 42 -7.14 -6.55 -52.79
CA PRO A 42 -6.39 -6.73 -54.01
C PRO A 42 -4.88 -6.62 -53.74
N PRO A 43 -4.07 -7.51 -54.36
CA PRO A 43 -2.65 -7.59 -54.07
C PRO A 43 -1.98 -6.25 -54.38
N ILE A 44 -1.17 -5.79 -53.43
CA ILE A 44 -0.38 -4.54 -53.57
C ILE A 44 0.60 -4.68 -54.75
N LEU A 45 0.96 -5.92 -55.09
CA LEU A 45 1.80 -6.26 -56.23
C LEU A 45 0.93 -6.62 -57.44
N THR A 46 1.02 -5.79 -58.49
CA THR A 46 0.39 -6.06 -59.78
C THR A 46 1.33 -6.92 -60.62
N SER A 47 1.30 -8.25 -60.46
CA SER A 47 1.91 -9.16 -61.42
C SER A 47 0.87 -9.67 -62.42
N PRO A 48 1.25 -9.94 -63.69
CA PRO A 48 0.35 -10.65 -64.62
C PRO A 48 -0.02 -12.02 -64.04
N PRO A 49 -1.22 -12.56 -64.33
CA PRO A 49 -1.63 -13.86 -63.81
C PRO A 49 -0.64 -14.93 -64.27
N GLN A 50 0.07 -15.56 -63.33
CA GLN A 50 0.88 -16.73 -63.62
C GLN A 50 -0.08 -17.90 -63.83
N THR A 51 -0.09 -18.43 -65.05
CA THR A 51 -0.80 -19.67 -65.41
C THR A 51 -0.59 -20.73 -64.32
N GLU A 52 -1.70 -21.26 -63.81
CA GLU A 52 -1.77 -22.28 -62.75
C GLU A 52 -0.80 -23.43 -63.00
N GLY A 53 0.34 -23.41 -62.30
CA GLY A 53 1.33 -24.49 -62.29
C GLY A 53 1.18 -25.34 -61.03
N SER A 54 1.12 -26.66 -61.20
CA SER A 54 1.03 -27.67 -60.13
C SER A 54 2.08 -27.44 -59.03
N LEU A 55 1.69 -27.66 -57.76
CA LEU A 55 2.52 -27.45 -56.56
C LEU A 55 3.90 -28.13 -56.60
N THR A 56 4.03 -29.24 -57.34
CA THR A 56 5.31 -29.94 -57.54
C THR A 56 6.28 -29.16 -58.44
N ASP A 57 5.77 -28.35 -59.35
CA ASP A 57 6.53 -27.51 -60.28
C ASP A 57 7.10 -26.25 -59.60
N ILE A 58 6.50 -25.86 -58.46
CA ILE A 58 6.95 -24.76 -57.59
C ILE A 58 8.11 -25.22 -56.69
N LEU A 59 8.06 -26.45 -56.17
CA LEU A 59 9.07 -26.97 -55.24
C LEU A 59 10.41 -27.31 -55.89
N VAL A 60 10.42 -27.69 -57.18
CA VAL A 60 11.63 -28.17 -57.89
C VAL A 60 12.33 -27.04 -58.66
N ARG A 61 11.68 -25.90 -58.85
CA ARG A 61 12.25 -24.78 -59.61
C ARG A 61 13.22 -23.97 -58.74
N LYS A 62 14.52 -24.23 -58.93
CA LYS A 62 15.62 -23.31 -58.59
C LYS A 62 15.17 -21.88 -58.97
N PRO A 63 15.26 -20.87 -58.09
CA PRO A 63 14.67 -19.57 -58.35
C PRO A 63 15.34 -19.00 -59.59
N SER A 64 14.68 -19.12 -60.74
CA SER A 64 15.03 -18.35 -61.92
C SER A 64 14.92 -16.91 -61.47
N SER A 65 15.99 -16.15 -61.68
CA SER A 65 16.05 -14.71 -61.50
C SER A 65 14.93 -14.03 -62.29
N SER A 66 13.71 -14.07 -61.74
CA SER A 66 12.56 -13.33 -62.22
C SER A 66 12.69 -11.97 -61.59
N SER A 67 13.48 -11.12 -62.25
CA SER A 67 13.46 -9.68 -62.08
C SER A 67 12.16 -9.09 -62.64
N ALA A 68 11.01 -9.67 -62.30
CA ALA A 68 9.75 -8.96 -62.39
C ALA A 68 9.82 -7.88 -61.31
N SER A 69 10.14 -6.65 -61.75
CA SER A 69 10.04 -5.44 -60.93
C SER A 69 8.62 -5.37 -60.37
N ALA A 70 8.43 -5.92 -59.17
CA ALA A 70 7.23 -5.77 -58.38
C ALA A 70 7.18 -4.29 -57.98
N THR A 71 6.64 -3.48 -58.87
CA THR A 71 6.76 -2.02 -58.82
C THR A 71 5.63 -1.53 -57.91
N VAL A 72 5.96 -1.27 -56.65
CA VAL A 72 5.01 -0.73 -55.68
C VAL A 72 4.61 0.67 -56.15
N ASN A 73 3.31 0.96 -56.19
CA ASN A 73 2.83 2.27 -56.62
C ASN A 73 3.37 3.36 -55.67
N PRO A 74 4.21 4.29 -56.14
CA PRO A 74 4.87 5.28 -55.27
C PRO A 74 3.87 6.20 -54.56
N LYS A 75 2.67 6.40 -55.13
CA LYS A 75 1.61 7.20 -54.52
C LYS A 75 1.03 6.52 -53.26
N VAL A 76 0.81 5.21 -53.32
CA VAL A 76 0.33 4.41 -52.18
C VAL A 76 1.38 4.37 -51.07
N LEU A 77 2.66 4.29 -51.45
CA LEU A 77 3.77 4.31 -50.50
C LEU A 77 3.86 5.66 -49.76
N LEU A 78 3.72 6.78 -50.48
CA LEU A 78 3.68 8.12 -49.88
C LEU A 78 2.49 8.29 -48.93
N GLU A 79 1.31 7.81 -49.32
CA GLU A 79 0.11 7.85 -48.48
C GLU A 79 0.28 7.02 -47.20
N LEU A 80 0.89 5.84 -47.30
CA LEU A 80 1.21 5.00 -46.13
C LEU A 80 2.21 5.68 -45.19
N PHE A 81 3.25 6.31 -45.73
CA PHE A 81 4.19 7.08 -44.93
C PHE A 81 3.53 8.29 -44.27
N SER A 82 2.60 8.96 -44.94
CA SER A 82 1.81 10.05 -44.36
C SER A 82 0.96 9.55 -43.19
N MET A 83 0.15 8.49 -43.41
CA MET A 83 -0.66 7.89 -42.35
C MET A 83 0.20 7.44 -41.16
N TYR A 84 1.36 6.84 -41.41
CA TYR A 84 2.27 6.43 -40.34
C TYR A 84 2.84 7.63 -39.59
N ARG A 85 3.17 8.72 -40.29
CA ARG A 85 3.69 9.96 -39.71
C ARG A 85 2.67 10.66 -38.82
N ASP A 86 1.40 10.65 -39.23
CA ASP A 86 0.27 11.18 -38.46
C ASP A 86 0.01 10.31 -37.23
N PHE A 87 -0.05 8.99 -37.41
CA PHE A 87 -0.17 8.03 -36.30
C PHE A 87 0.95 8.20 -35.26
N GLN A 88 2.21 8.34 -35.70
CA GLN A 88 3.32 8.61 -34.80
C GLN A 88 3.14 9.92 -34.04
N GLY A 89 2.69 10.98 -34.71
CA GLY A 89 2.42 12.27 -34.08
C GLY A 89 1.36 12.16 -32.99
N GLU A 90 0.26 11.46 -33.27
CA GLU A 90 -0.82 11.21 -32.32
C GLU A 90 -0.31 10.41 -31.11
N LYS A 91 0.46 9.34 -31.33
CA LYS A 91 1.02 8.53 -30.22
C LYS A 91 1.97 9.34 -29.35
N VAL A 92 2.85 10.16 -29.95
CA VAL A 92 3.74 11.03 -29.18
C VAL A 92 2.93 12.01 -28.34
N HIS A 93 1.91 12.64 -28.91
CA HIS A 93 1.05 13.57 -28.18
C HIS A 93 0.32 12.89 -27.00
N GLU A 94 -0.24 11.70 -27.22
CA GLU A 94 -0.91 10.92 -26.17
C GLU A 94 0.04 10.53 -25.03
N ILE A 95 1.25 10.07 -25.36
CA ILE A 95 2.30 9.74 -24.38
C ILE A 95 2.70 10.98 -23.59
N SER A 96 2.96 12.11 -24.25
CA SER A 96 3.34 13.36 -23.59
C SER A 96 2.26 13.84 -22.62
N LYS A 97 0.98 13.82 -23.03
CA LYS A 97 -0.13 14.21 -22.16
C LYS A 97 -0.23 13.31 -20.92
N ARG A 98 -0.08 12.00 -21.11
CA ARG A 98 -0.11 11.04 -19.99
C ARG A 98 1.08 11.23 -19.05
N GLN A 99 2.26 11.52 -19.59
CA GLN A 99 3.45 11.79 -18.80
C GLN A 99 3.28 13.04 -17.93
N GLU A 100 2.74 14.12 -18.50
CA GLU A 100 2.43 15.36 -17.79
C GLU A 100 1.41 15.13 -16.65
N GLU A 101 0.36 14.36 -16.89
CA GLU A 101 -0.61 14.01 -15.84
C GLU A 101 0.05 13.21 -14.70
N ILE A 102 0.93 12.26 -15.03
CA ILE A 102 1.66 11.47 -14.03
C ILE A 102 2.59 12.38 -13.20
N GLU A 103 3.32 13.28 -13.84
CA GLU A 103 4.23 14.22 -13.18
C GLU A 103 3.47 15.12 -12.20
N ASN A 104 2.36 15.73 -12.64
CA ASN A 104 1.48 16.52 -11.79
C ASN A 104 0.97 15.73 -10.56
N ARG A 105 0.60 14.45 -10.75
CA ARG A 105 0.16 13.59 -9.65
C ARG A 105 1.29 13.25 -8.68
N ILE A 106 2.51 13.08 -9.16
CA ILE A 106 3.70 12.84 -8.33
C ILE A 106 3.99 14.07 -7.48
N GLU A 107 3.97 15.27 -8.06
CA GLU A 107 4.19 16.52 -7.32
C GLU A 107 3.17 16.72 -6.18
N VAL A 108 1.89 16.48 -6.47
CA VAL A 108 0.83 16.54 -5.45
C VAL A 108 1.04 15.49 -4.36
N ALA A 109 1.41 14.26 -4.73
CA ALA A 109 1.66 13.19 -3.77
C ALA A 109 2.85 13.52 -2.85
N ASP A 110 3.94 14.07 -3.40
CA ASP A 110 5.12 14.48 -2.62
C ASP A 110 4.78 15.62 -1.65
N ALA A 111 4.08 16.65 -2.12
CA ALA A 111 3.62 17.75 -1.27
C ALA A 111 2.70 17.27 -0.13
N LEU A 112 1.85 16.27 -0.39
CA LEU A 112 1.01 15.65 0.63
C LEU A 112 1.82 14.81 1.62
N ALA A 113 2.79 14.03 1.14
CA ALA A 113 3.66 13.21 1.98
C ALA A 113 4.46 14.07 2.98
N ILE A 114 5.03 15.18 2.51
CA ILE A 114 5.75 16.14 3.34
C ILE A 114 4.82 16.74 4.42
N LYS A 115 3.61 17.17 4.04
CA LYS A 115 2.62 17.72 4.98
C LYS A 115 2.19 16.68 6.03
N LEU A 116 2.01 15.43 5.62
CA LEU A 116 1.65 14.34 6.53
C LEU A 116 2.76 14.08 7.55
N LEU A 117 4.01 14.00 7.09
CA LEU A 117 5.17 13.82 7.95
C LEU A 117 5.32 14.97 8.95
N GLN A 118 5.12 16.22 8.50
CA GLN A 118 5.16 17.40 9.37
C GLN A 118 4.10 17.33 10.47
N ARG A 119 2.85 16.99 10.13
CA ARG A 119 1.78 16.82 11.12
C ARG A 119 2.06 15.68 12.10
N PHE A 120 2.57 14.57 11.59
CA PHE A 120 2.93 13.43 12.43
C PHE A 120 4.00 13.81 13.46
N ASN A 121 5.08 14.47 13.02
CA ASN A 121 6.15 14.91 13.91
C ASN A 121 5.67 15.91 14.96
N HIS A 122 4.79 16.85 14.58
CA HIS A 122 4.20 17.79 15.53
C HIS A 122 3.32 17.08 16.57
N SER A 123 2.48 16.14 16.13
CA SER A 123 1.65 15.32 17.02
C SER A 123 2.50 14.49 17.98
N MET A 124 3.54 13.83 17.46
CA MET A 124 4.48 13.03 18.25
C MET A 124 5.20 13.87 19.30
N SER A 125 5.63 15.09 18.95
CA SER A 125 6.26 16.01 19.91
C SER A 125 5.26 16.42 21.01
N THR A 126 4.02 16.77 20.62
CA THR A 126 2.98 17.16 21.59
C THR A 126 2.66 16.01 22.54
N MET A 127 2.53 14.79 22.01
CA MET A 127 2.29 13.59 22.81
C MET A 127 3.46 13.28 23.75
N LYS A 128 4.70 13.48 23.30
CA LYS A 128 5.89 13.32 24.15
C LYS A 128 5.88 14.31 25.32
N THR A 129 5.57 15.58 25.07
CA THR A 129 5.43 16.59 26.12
C THR A 129 4.31 16.25 27.09
N ALA A 130 3.12 15.86 26.59
CA ALA A 130 2.01 15.43 27.44
C ALA A 130 2.38 14.22 28.30
N SER A 131 3.05 13.21 27.72
CA SER A 131 3.55 12.04 28.45
C SER A 131 4.55 12.42 29.55
N GLN A 132 5.47 13.35 29.27
CA GLN A 132 6.41 13.86 30.27
C GLN A 132 5.68 14.55 31.44
N HIS A 133 4.70 15.40 31.16
CA HIS A 133 3.90 16.03 32.21
C HIS A 133 3.12 15.00 33.05
N LEU A 134 2.51 14.01 32.41
CA LEU A 134 1.79 12.94 33.10
C LEU A 134 2.71 12.06 33.96
N SER A 135 3.96 11.85 33.54
CA SER A 135 4.94 11.11 34.35
C SER A 135 5.21 11.78 35.70
N GLY A 136 5.16 13.12 35.76
CA GLY A 136 5.30 13.88 37.00
C GLY A 136 4.10 13.80 37.95
N VAL A 137 2.91 13.45 37.44
CA VAL A 137 1.68 13.35 38.25
C VAL A 137 1.81 12.28 39.32
N HIS A 138 2.47 11.16 39.03
CA HIS A 138 2.66 10.10 40.02
C HIS A 138 3.53 10.56 41.20
N SER A 139 4.61 11.30 40.94
CA SER A 139 5.46 11.86 42.00
C SER A 139 4.66 12.81 42.90
N LEU A 140 3.91 13.74 42.30
CA LEU A 140 3.06 14.67 43.05
C LEU A 140 1.99 13.94 43.86
N GLN A 141 1.39 12.88 43.31
CA GLN A 141 0.40 12.08 44.01
C GLN A 141 0.98 11.44 45.28
N VAL A 142 2.22 10.94 45.22
CA VAL A 142 2.93 10.37 46.37
C VAL A 142 3.21 11.45 47.42
N GLU A 143 3.75 12.61 47.03
CA GLU A 143 4.05 13.73 47.93
C GLU A 143 2.79 14.25 48.65
N ILE A 144 1.68 14.40 47.92
CA ILE A 144 0.38 14.79 48.49
C ILE A 144 -0.09 13.73 49.50
N GLY A 145 0.10 12.45 49.20
CA GLY A 145 -0.22 11.34 50.10
C GLY A 145 0.56 11.42 51.41
N GLU A 146 1.87 11.64 51.33
CA GLU A 146 2.74 11.78 52.50
C GLU A 146 2.38 13.01 53.34
N LEU A 147 2.18 14.17 52.70
CA LEU A 147 1.80 15.41 53.38
C LEU A 147 0.46 15.26 54.10
N LYS A 148 -0.51 14.59 53.48
CA LYS A 148 -1.81 14.27 54.10
C LYS A 148 -1.64 13.36 55.32
N GLY A 149 -0.72 12.39 55.26
CA GLY A 149 -0.35 11.54 56.38
C GLY A 149 0.20 12.34 57.56
N ARG A 150 1.22 13.19 57.30
CA ARG A 150 1.82 14.09 58.30
C ARG A 150 0.79 15.04 58.92
N LEU A 151 -0.10 15.62 58.11
CA LEU A 151 -1.17 16.48 58.62
C LEU A 151 -2.13 15.71 59.53
N ALA A 152 -2.51 14.48 59.16
CA ALA A 152 -3.37 13.66 59.99
C ALA A 152 -2.72 13.32 61.34
N GLU A 153 -1.42 13.07 61.35
CA GLU A 153 -0.64 12.88 62.58
C GLU A 153 -0.62 14.13 63.46
N VAL A 154 -0.35 15.31 62.88
CA VAL A 154 -0.38 16.59 63.61
C VAL A 154 -1.75 16.85 64.22
N ILE A 155 -2.84 16.64 63.46
CA ILE A 155 -4.21 16.78 63.97
C ILE A 155 -4.45 15.81 65.13
N SER A 156 -4.02 14.55 64.99
CA SER A 156 -4.16 13.55 66.06
C SER A 156 -3.38 13.93 67.32
N ASN A 157 -2.17 14.48 67.16
CA ASN A 157 -1.34 14.96 68.26
C ASN A 157 -1.99 16.17 68.95
N CYS A 158 -2.55 17.11 68.18
CA CYS A 158 -3.34 18.22 68.71
C CYS A 158 -4.59 17.73 69.46
N ASP A 159 -5.34 16.76 68.92
CA ASP A 159 -6.50 16.16 69.59
C ASP A 159 -6.10 15.48 70.91
N ALA A 160 -4.98 14.74 70.92
CA ALA A 160 -4.45 14.14 72.14
C ALA A 160 -4.02 15.19 73.18
N LEU A 161 -3.45 16.31 72.72
CA LEU A 161 -3.13 17.45 73.59
C LEU A 161 -4.40 18.09 74.14
N CYS A 162 -5.42 18.34 73.32
CA CYS A 162 -6.71 18.88 73.76
C CYS A 162 -7.33 17.99 74.86
N LYS A 163 -7.35 16.67 74.67
CA LYS A 163 -7.84 15.71 75.67
C LYS A 163 -7.04 15.74 76.97
N ARG A 164 -5.72 15.87 76.90
CA ARG A 164 -4.88 16.00 78.11
C ARG A 164 -5.17 17.28 78.87
N ILE A 165 -5.34 18.41 78.19
CA ILE A 165 -5.67 19.67 78.86
C ILE A 165 -7.07 19.63 79.47
N GLU A 166 -8.03 18.95 78.82
CA GLU A 166 -9.36 18.73 79.38
C GLU A 166 -9.31 17.90 80.69
N ALA A 167 -8.45 16.87 80.75
CA ALA A 167 -8.32 15.99 81.91
C ALA A 167 -7.49 16.60 83.06
N GLU A 168 -6.34 17.20 82.75
CA GLU A 168 -5.29 17.56 83.72
C GLU A 168 -4.95 19.06 83.72
N GLY A 169 -5.54 19.85 82.82
CA GLY A 169 -5.19 21.25 82.63
C GLY A 169 -5.79 22.22 83.67
N PRO A 170 -5.27 23.46 83.74
CA PRO A 170 -5.85 24.55 84.53
C PRO A 170 -7.30 24.85 84.12
N GLU A 171 -8.17 25.23 85.07
CA GLU A 171 -9.59 25.50 84.81
C GLU A 171 -9.83 26.56 83.72
N SER A 172 -8.98 27.58 83.63
CA SER A 172 -9.03 28.62 82.59
C SER A 172 -8.85 28.10 81.17
N LEU A 173 -8.12 26.99 80.99
CA LEU A 173 -7.88 26.36 79.69
C LEU A 173 -8.96 25.33 79.35
N ARG A 174 -9.54 24.65 80.35
CA ARG A 174 -10.61 23.68 80.14
C ARG A 174 -11.85 24.30 79.49
N SER A 175 -12.19 25.54 79.83
CA SER A 175 -13.32 26.25 79.23
C SER A 175 -13.06 26.77 77.81
N SER A 176 -11.81 26.81 77.34
CA SER A 176 -11.43 27.44 76.06
C SER A 176 -11.12 26.46 74.92
N ILE A 177 -10.98 25.17 75.21
CA ILE A 177 -10.48 24.18 74.22
C ILE A 177 -11.63 23.44 73.55
N LYS A 178 -11.53 23.28 72.23
CA LYS A 178 -12.42 22.44 71.42
C LYS A 178 -11.58 21.43 70.62
N PRO A 179 -11.78 20.11 70.78
CA PRO A 179 -11.08 19.11 69.98
C PRO A 179 -11.39 19.24 68.49
N PHE A 180 -10.40 18.99 67.64
CA PHE A 180 -10.50 19.08 66.18
C PHE A 180 -11.33 17.94 65.57
N ALA A 181 -11.44 16.79 66.26
CA ALA A 181 -12.24 15.65 65.81
C ALA A 181 -13.74 15.98 65.55
N LEU A 182 -14.31 16.97 66.22
CA LEU A 182 -15.71 17.41 66.04
C LEU A 182 -15.97 18.09 64.68
N LEU A 183 -14.92 18.53 63.98
CA LEU A 183 -15.02 19.16 62.65
C LEU A 183 -14.98 18.16 61.48
N ARG A 184 -14.76 16.86 61.75
CA ARG A 184 -14.52 15.82 60.73
C ARG A 184 -15.79 15.26 60.07
N GLY A 185 -16.97 15.78 60.40
CA GLY A 185 -18.29 15.31 59.94
C GLY A 185 -18.75 15.80 58.55
N GLY A 186 -17.89 16.47 57.78
CA GLY A 186 -18.20 16.87 56.40
C GLY A 186 -17.92 15.75 55.37
N PRO A 187 -18.68 15.66 54.26
CA PRO A 187 -18.60 14.54 53.32
C PRO A 187 -17.19 14.41 52.72
N ARG A 188 -16.51 13.29 52.99
CA ARG A 188 -15.25 12.92 52.35
C ARG A 188 -15.52 12.62 50.87
N LYS A 189 -15.33 13.62 50.00
CA LYS A 189 -15.17 13.35 48.57
C LYS A 189 -13.84 12.63 48.37
N VAL A 190 -13.93 11.32 48.22
CA VAL A 190 -12.82 10.48 47.78
C VAL A 190 -12.59 10.81 46.31
N PHE A 191 -11.57 11.61 46.00
CA PHE A 191 -11.07 11.74 44.65
C PHE A 191 -10.39 10.41 44.27
N LYS A 192 -11.13 9.55 43.57
CA LYS A 192 -10.55 8.43 42.84
C LYS A 192 -9.96 8.99 41.55
N PHE A 193 -8.65 8.88 41.40
CA PHE A 193 -8.00 8.93 40.10
C PHE A 193 -7.99 7.48 39.57
N THR A 194 -8.90 7.19 38.65
CA THR A 194 -8.81 6.05 37.72
C THR A 194 -8.22 6.54 36.41
#